data_AF-A0A2E9HVL8-F1
#
_entry.id   AF-A0A2E9HVL8-F1
#
_cell.length_a   1.000
_cell.length_b   1.000
_cell.length_c   1.000
_cell.angle_alpha   90.00
_cell.angle_beta   90.00
_cell.angle_gamma   90.00
#
_symmetry.space_group_name_H-M   'P 1'
#
loop_
_entity.id
_entity.type
_entity.pdbx_description
1 polymer ?
#
loop_
_entity_poly.entity_id
_entity_poly.type
_entity_poly.pdbx_seq_one_letter_code
_entity_poly.pdbx_strand_id
1 'polypeptide(L)'
;MQAEFLGRIRALNAPSAPIDLYSDERQADLDGIARKDDLFDPSSPGFGPEGVPSIALFIGPDCPDCDVALSELRQISQDLGIRVAVLNTTATNNAATMAALGLDILPSYVMRDRLIRGHMPAFVLHRYLTDTGG
;
A
#
# COMPACT_ATOMS: atom_id res chain seq x y z
N MET A 1 -3.07 -53.51 23.42
CA MET A 1 -4.12 -53.11 22.45
C MET A 1 -4.79 -51.75 22.78
N GLN A 2 -4.19 -50.87 23.60
CA GLN A 2 -4.71 -49.50 23.86
C GLN A 2 -3.79 -48.39 23.28
N ALA A 3 -2.50 -48.68 23.06
CA ALA A 3 -1.52 -47.69 22.60
C ALA A 3 -1.67 -47.28 21.12
N GLU A 4 -2.06 -48.21 20.24
CA GLU A 4 -2.28 -47.92 18.80
C GLU A 4 -3.47 -46.98 18.56
N PHE A 5 -4.54 -47.12 19.36
CA PHE A 5 -5.75 -46.30 19.21
C PHE A 5 -5.47 -44.83 19.56
N LEU A 6 -4.72 -44.58 20.64
CA LEU A 6 -4.31 -43.23 21.04
C LEU A 6 -3.30 -42.60 20.06
N GLY A 7 -2.46 -43.41 19.41
CA GLY A 7 -1.56 -42.95 18.34
C GLY A 7 -2.33 -42.43 17.12
N ARG A 8 -3.42 -43.11 16.74
CA ARG A 8 -4.27 -42.69 15.60
C ARG A 8 -5.07 -41.43 15.90
N ILE A 9 -5.52 -41.24 17.16
CA ILE A 9 -6.25 -40.02 17.56
C ILE A 9 -5.35 -38.77 17.55
N ARG A 10 -4.06 -38.90 17.92
CA ARG A 10 -3.11 -37.77 17.85
C ARG A 10 -2.78 -37.35 16.42
N ALA A 11 -2.73 -38.29 15.47
CA ALA A 11 -2.48 -37.98 14.06
C ALA A 11 -3.63 -37.20 13.40
N LEU A 12 -4.86 -37.33 13.90
CA LEU A 12 -6.05 -36.63 13.39
C LEU A 12 -6.23 -35.21 13.95
N ASN A 13 -5.50 -34.85 15.02
CA ASN A 13 -5.58 -33.55 15.70
C ASN A 13 -4.42 -32.61 15.33
N ALA A 14 -3.64 -32.92 14.29
CA ALA A 14 -2.71 -31.95 13.74
C ALA A 14 -3.54 -30.85 13.05
N PRO A 15 -3.45 -29.57 13.47
CA PRO A 15 -4.09 -28.49 12.72
C PRO A 15 -3.50 -28.50 11.31
N SER A 16 -4.35 -28.66 10.30
CA SER A 16 -3.98 -28.41 8.92
C SER A 16 -3.43 -26.99 8.85
N ALA A 17 -2.20 -26.83 8.37
CA ALA A 17 -1.67 -25.52 8.04
C ALA A 17 -2.71 -24.81 7.16
N PRO A 18 -3.07 -23.53 7.44
CA PRO A 18 -4.03 -22.83 6.61
C PRO A 18 -3.55 -22.88 5.16
N ILE A 19 -4.37 -23.48 4.29
CA ILE A 19 -4.14 -23.37 2.84
C ILE A 19 -4.45 -21.92 2.53
N ASP A 20 -3.41 -21.11 2.29
CA ASP A 20 -3.56 -19.73 1.86
C ASP A 20 -3.93 -19.72 0.38
N LEU A 21 -5.21 -20.02 0.09
CA LEU A 21 -5.77 -20.06 -1.26
C LEU A 21 -5.67 -18.71 -2.00
N TYR A 22 -5.30 -17.65 -1.31
CA TYR A 22 -5.26 -16.28 -1.81
C TYR A 22 -3.82 -15.73 -1.95
N SER A 23 -2.78 -16.53 -1.68
CA SER A 23 -1.38 -16.09 -1.78
C SER A 23 -1.01 -15.66 -3.20
N ASP A 24 -1.48 -16.41 -4.19
CA ASP A 24 -1.09 -16.23 -5.59
C ASP A 24 -1.75 -14.98 -6.20
N GLU A 25 -3.01 -14.72 -5.82
CA GLU A 25 -3.74 -13.51 -6.21
C GLU A 25 -3.13 -12.25 -5.57
N ARG A 26 -2.77 -12.31 -4.27
CA ARG A 26 -2.04 -11.22 -3.61
C ARG A 26 -0.69 -10.93 -4.27
N GLN A 27 0.04 -11.97 -4.66
CA GLN A 27 1.36 -11.81 -5.28
C GLN A 27 1.26 -11.18 -6.67
N ALA A 28 0.24 -11.54 -7.45
CA ALA A 28 -0.03 -10.92 -8.75
C ALA A 28 -0.38 -9.43 -8.63
N ASP A 29 -1.14 -9.05 -7.61
CA ASP A 29 -1.46 -7.65 -7.31
C ASP A 29 -0.22 -6.84 -6.90
N LEU A 30 0.64 -7.42 -6.05
CA LEU A 30 1.91 -6.80 -5.63
C LEU A 30 2.89 -6.66 -6.79
N ASP A 31 2.96 -7.66 -7.68
CA ASP A 31 3.73 -7.62 -8.91
C ASP A 31 3.27 -6.49 -9.85
N GLY A 32 1.99 -6.12 -9.82
CA GLY A 32 1.45 -4.98 -10.58
C GLY A 32 1.91 -3.63 -10.06
N ILE A 33 2.11 -3.50 -8.74
CA ILE A 33 2.65 -2.30 -8.08
C ILE A 33 4.16 -2.19 -8.34
N ALA A 34 4.88 -3.31 -8.21
CA ALA A 34 6.34 -3.36 -8.38
C ALA A 34 6.81 -3.04 -9.82
N ARG A 35 5.94 -3.20 -10.83
CA ARG A 35 6.26 -2.92 -12.24
C ARG A 35 6.04 -1.47 -12.66
N LYS A 36 5.52 -0.61 -11.78
CA LYS A 36 5.26 0.80 -12.08
C LYS A 36 6.34 1.67 -11.43
N ASP A 37 7.54 1.62 -12.02
CA ASP A 37 8.70 2.41 -11.58
C ASP A 37 8.35 3.90 -11.44
N ASP A 38 7.46 4.41 -12.30
CA ASP A 38 6.97 5.79 -12.29
C ASP A 38 6.34 6.22 -10.95
N LEU A 39 5.73 5.30 -10.17
CA LEU A 39 5.11 5.63 -8.87
C LEU A 39 6.13 6.07 -7.83
N PHE A 40 7.34 5.53 -7.93
CA PHE A 40 8.43 5.75 -6.98
C PHE A 40 9.66 6.35 -7.68
N ASP A 41 9.46 6.99 -8.84
CA ASP A 41 10.52 7.73 -9.52
C ASP A 41 10.97 8.89 -8.60
N PRO A 42 12.27 8.98 -8.25
CA PRO A 42 12.81 10.08 -7.44
C PRO A 42 12.56 11.48 -8.02
N SER A 43 12.36 11.57 -9.33
CA SER A 43 12.07 12.82 -10.07
C SER A 43 10.58 13.20 -10.08
N SER A 44 9.69 12.33 -9.58
CA SER A 44 8.27 12.62 -9.47
C SER A 44 8.02 13.90 -8.66
N PRO A 45 7.01 14.73 -9.02
CA PRO A 45 6.61 15.87 -8.20
C PRO A 45 6.27 15.46 -6.76
N GLY A 46 6.54 16.33 -5.79
CA GLY A 46 6.14 16.11 -4.39
C GLY A 46 6.98 16.88 -3.37
N PHE A 47 7.06 16.37 -2.15
CA PHE A 47 7.82 16.97 -1.04
C PHE A 47 8.57 15.94 -0.18
N GLY A 48 9.41 16.43 0.74
CA GLY A 48 10.31 15.63 1.57
C GLY A 48 11.77 15.68 1.07
N PRO A 49 12.69 14.96 1.73
CA PRO A 49 14.09 14.87 1.29
C PRO A 49 14.21 14.22 -0.08
N GLU A 50 15.29 14.50 -0.82
CA GLU A 50 15.55 13.85 -2.10
C GLU A 50 15.67 12.32 -1.95
N GLY A 51 15.21 11.58 -2.96
CA GLY A 51 15.29 10.13 -2.99
C GLY A 51 14.01 9.47 -3.50
N VAL A 52 13.96 8.14 -3.36
CA VAL A 52 12.82 7.32 -3.74
C VAL A 52 11.65 7.60 -2.80
N PRO A 53 10.46 8.00 -3.29
CA PRO A 53 9.27 8.15 -2.48
C PRO A 53 8.94 6.89 -1.68
N SER A 54 8.60 7.04 -0.41
CA SER A 54 8.07 5.95 0.42
C SER A 54 6.58 5.73 0.19
N ILE A 55 5.90 6.76 -0.32
CA ILE A 55 4.47 6.78 -0.61
C ILE A 55 4.20 7.73 -1.79
N ALA A 56 3.25 7.35 -2.64
CA ALA A 56 2.67 8.20 -3.67
C ALA A 56 1.21 8.51 -3.34
N LEU A 57 0.79 9.75 -3.56
CA LEU A 57 -0.58 10.22 -3.37
C LEU A 57 -1.18 10.60 -4.73
N PHE A 58 -2.29 9.97 -5.10
CA PHE A 58 -3.13 10.41 -6.20
C PHE A 58 -4.11 11.49 -5.73
N ILE A 59 -4.13 12.60 -6.46
CA ILE A 59 -5.05 13.73 -6.29
C ILE A 59 -5.65 14.15 -7.63
N GLY A 60 -6.70 14.96 -7.62
CA GLY A 60 -7.35 15.40 -8.85
C GLY A 60 -8.56 16.30 -8.60
N PRO A 61 -9.34 16.61 -9.65
CA PRO A 61 -10.59 17.34 -9.51
C PRO A 61 -11.60 16.56 -8.66
N ASP A 62 -12.57 17.27 -8.09
CA ASP A 62 -13.67 16.70 -7.29
C ASP A 62 -13.23 15.87 -6.07
N CYS A 63 -12.07 16.24 -5.50
CA CYS A 63 -11.50 15.59 -4.33
C CYS A 63 -11.55 16.51 -3.10
N PRO A 64 -12.61 16.47 -2.28
CA PRO A 64 -12.75 17.38 -1.14
C PRO A 64 -11.68 17.17 -0.07
N ASP A 65 -11.18 15.94 0.08
CA ASP A 65 -10.21 15.58 1.12
C ASP A 65 -8.74 15.65 0.66
N CYS A 66 -8.47 16.02 -0.60
CA CYS A 66 -7.11 16.05 -1.13
C CYS A 66 -6.21 17.07 -0.44
N ASP A 67 -6.75 18.25 -0.10
CA ASP A 67 -5.97 19.28 0.62
C ASP A 67 -5.62 18.84 2.04
N VAL A 68 -6.54 18.15 2.71
CA VAL A 68 -6.31 17.56 4.03
C VAL A 68 -5.24 16.48 3.95
N ALA A 69 -5.38 15.53 3.01
CA ALA A 69 -4.40 14.47 2.78
C ALA A 69 -2.99 15.00 2.49
N LEU A 70 -2.88 16.06 1.67
CA LEU A 70 -1.62 16.72 1.37
C LEU A 70 -1.00 17.37 2.62
N SER A 71 -1.80 18.05 3.45
CA SER A 71 -1.32 18.67 4.68
C SER A 71 -0.83 17.63 5.69
N GLU A 72 -1.60 16.57 5.90
CA GLU A 72 -1.23 15.48 6.83
C GLU A 72 0.04 14.76 6.37
N LEU A 73 0.15 14.44 5.07
CA LEU A 73 1.37 13.81 4.54
C LEU A 73 2.59 14.72 4.61
N ARG A 74 2.44 16.05 4.51
CA ARG A 74 3.56 16.98 4.73
C ARG A 74 4.08 16.89 6.16
N GLN A 75 3.18 16.81 7.15
CA GLN A 75 3.59 16.64 8.55
C GLN A 75 4.29 15.30 8.75
N ILE A 76 3.72 14.20 8.24
CA ILE A 76 4.33 12.86 8.34
C ILE A 76 5.70 12.82 7.63
N SER A 77 5.84 13.46 6.47
CA SER A 77 7.10 13.57 5.73
C SER A 77 8.18 14.27 6.55
N GLN A 78 7.81 15.32 7.28
CA GLN A 78 8.72 16.04 8.18
C GLN A 78 9.08 15.19 9.40
N ASP A 79 8.10 14.54 10.02
CA ASP A 79 8.28 13.74 11.23
C ASP A 79 9.15 12.50 10.99
N LEU A 80 8.95 11.82 9.86
CA LEU A 80 9.64 10.57 9.51
C LEU A 80 10.84 10.77 8.58
N GLY A 81 11.04 11.96 8.01
CA GLY A 81 12.11 12.22 7.05
C GLY A 81 11.96 11.40 5.76
N ILE A 82 10.73 11.25 5.26
CA ILE A 82 10.42 10.45 4.06
C ILE A 82 10.02 11.31 2.86
N ARG A 83 10.31 10.81 1.66
CA ARG A 83 9.87 11.42 0.39
C ARG A 83 8.43 10.99 0.06
N VAL A 84 7.61 11.94 -0.39
CA VAL A 84 6.22 11.71 -0.83
C VAL A 84 6.00 12.16 -2.27
N ALA A 85 5.65 11.27 -3.19
CA ALA A 85 5.24 11.64 -4.54
C ALA A 85 3.78 12.12 -4.58
N VAL A 86 3.49 13.11 -5.41
CA VAL A 86 2.14 13.63 -5.65
C VAL A 86 1.82 13.52 -7.13
N LEU A 87 0.82 12.70 -7.44
CA LEU A 87 0.43 12.34 -8.79
C LEU A 87 -0.95 12.93 -9.09
N ASN A 88 -1.00 13.97 -9.92
CA ASN A 88 -2.26 14.61 -10.30
C ASN A 88 -2.91 13.87 -11.48
N THR A 89 -4.15 13.41 -11.31
CA THR A 89 -4.92 12.66 -12.32
C THR A 89 -5.42 13.52 -13.48
N THR A 90 -5.24 14.85 -13.45
CA THR A 90 -5.40 15.67 -14.66
C THR A 90 -4.36 15.34 -15.73
N ALA A 91 -3.23 14.73 -15.35
CA ALA A 91 -2.27 14.19 -16.29
C ALA A 91 -2.67 12.77 -16.72
N THR A 92 -2.75 12.54 -18.04
CA THR A 92 -3.25 11.28 -18.62
C THR A 92 -2.46 10.06 -18.16
N ASN A 93 -1.14 10.18 -18.00
CA ASN A 93 -0.29 9.10 -17.50
C ASN A 93 -0.65 8.71 -16.06
N ASN A 94 -0.84 9.69 -15.17
CA ASN A 94 -1.21 9.44 -13.78
C ASN A 94 -2.61 8.83 -13.67
N ALA A 95 -3.57 9.30 -14.47
CA ALA A 95 -4.91 8.70 -14.54
C ALA A 95 -4.86 7.24 -15.01
N ALA A 96 -4.09 6.95 -16.07
CA ALA A 96 -3.90 5.58 -16.56
C ALA A 96 -3.22 4.69 -15.51
N THR A 97 -2.21 5.21 -14.81
CA THR A 97 -1.52 4.50 -13.72
C THR A 97 -2.49 4.16 -12.59
N MET A 98 -3.29 5.13 -12.15
CA MET A 98 -4.31 4.98 -11.11
C MET A 98 -5.34 3.92 -11.49
N ALA A 99 -5.91 4.00 -12.69
CA ALA A 99 -6.88 3.03 -13.18
C ALA A 99 -6.29 1.61 -13.28
N ALA A 100 -5.05 1.49 -13.76
CA ALA A 100 -4.36 0.21 -13.84
C ALA A 100 -3.94 -0.36 -12.47
N LEU A 101 -4.06 0.40 -11.37
CA LEU A 101 -3.94 -0.09 -9.99
C LEU A 101 -5.30 -0.47 -9.39
N GLY A 102 -6.40 -0.35 -10.15
CA GLY A 102 -7.76 -0.55 -9.65
C GLY A 102 -8.22 0.53 -8.66
N LEU A 103 -7.60 1.71 -8.71
CA LEU A 103 -7.99 2.86 -7.90
C LEU A 103 -8.96 3.74 -8.71
N ASP A 104 -10.09 4.08 -8.10
CA ASP A 104 -11.21 4.79 -8.74
C ASP A 104 -11.73 5.98 -7.90
N ILE A 105 -11.17 6.19 -6.71
CA ILE A 105 -11.53 7.27 -5.78
C ILE A 105 -10.31 8.11 -5.41
N LEU A 106 -10.55 9.40 -5.14
CA LEU A 106 -9.54 10.34 -4.66
C LEU A 106 -9.88 10.84 -3.24
N PRO A 107 -8.86 11.10 -2.39
CA PRO A 107 -7.45 10.77 -2.61
C PRO A 107 -7.23 9.25 -2.57
N SER A 108 -6.14 8.76 -3.16
CA SER A 108 -5.69 7.38 -3.00
C SER A 108 -4.19 7.32 -2.78
N TYR A 109 -3.73 6.37 -1.98
CA TYR A 109 -2.33 6.24 -1.57
C TYR A 109 -1.74 4.94 -2.06
N VAL A 110 -0.48 4.99 -2.46
CA VAL A 110 0.28 3.82 -2.91
C VAL A 110 1.59 3.74 -2.15
N MET A 111 1.83 2.59 -1.52
CA MET A 111 3.12 2.22 -0.96
C MET A 111 3.57 0.93 -1.67
N ARG A 112 4.78 0.44 -1.36
CA ARG A 112 5.34 -0.74 -2.04
C ARG A 112 4.52 -2.02 -1.84
N ASP A 113 3.80 -2.11 -0.72
CA ASP A 113 3.13 -3.33 -0.29
C ASP A 113 1.61 -3.17 -0.13
N ARG A 114 1.07 -1.97 -0.38
CA ARG A 114 -0.36 -1.68 -0.18
C ARG A 114 -0.86 -0.51 -1.00
N LEU A 115 -2.16 -0.56 -1.25
CA LEU A 115 -2.96 0.49 -1.87
C LEU A 115 -4.08 0.88 -0.91
N ILE A 116 -4.33 2.18 -0.78
CA ILE A 116 -5.37 2.72 0.09
C ILE A 116 -6.29 3.61 -0.74
N ARG A 117 -7.59 3.33 -0.67
CA ARG A 117 -8.64 4.08 -1.35
C ARG A 117 -9.30 5.06 -0.38
N GLY A 118 -9.45 6.32 -0.80
CA GLY A 118 -10.09 7.38 -0.02
C GLY A 118 -9.19 7.95 1.07
N HIS A 119 -9.66 9.01 1.75
CA HIS A 119 -8.93 9.63 2.85
C HIS A 119 -8.58 8.60 3.95
N MET A 120 -7.37 8.70 4.46
CA MET A 120 -6.85 7.85 5.52
C MET A 120 -6.33 8.75 6.64
N PRO A 121 -6.78 8.56 7.90
CA PRO A 121 -6.29 9.36 9.02
C PRO A 121 -4.76 9.31 9.17
N ALA A 122 -4.16 10.46 9.47
CA ALA A 122 -2.71 10.61 9.58
C ALA A 122 -2.02 9.57 10.47
N PHE A 123 -2.60 9.24 11.63
CA PHE A 123 -2.01 8.27 12.56
C PHE A 123 -1.91 6.85 11.95
N VAL A 124 -2.83 6.49 11.05
CA VAL A 124 -2.81 5.20 10.35
C VAL A 124 -1.71 5.19 9.29
N LEU A 125 -1.58 6.28 8.54
CA LEU A 125 -0.50 6.44 7.56
C LEU A 125 0.88 6.40 8.25
N HIS A 126 1.03 7.10 9.37
CA HIS A 126 2.24 7.07 10.18
C HIS A 126 2.56 5.63 10.63
N ARG A 127 1.57 4.89 11.13
CA ARG A 127 1.72 3.49 11.53
C ARG A 127 2.24 2.63 10.37
N TYR A 128 1.66 2.75 9.18
CA TYR A 128 2.06 1.98 7.99
C TYR A 128 3.46 2.33 7.51
N LEU A 129 3.85 3.60 7.59
CA LEU A 129 5.17 4.07 7.14
C LEU A 129 6.30 3.72 8.12
N THR A 130 5.96 3.43 9.38
CA THR A 130 6.92 2.92 10.39
C THR A 130 6.90 1.40 10.53
N ASP A 131 5.81 0.73 10.10
CA ASP A 131 5.78 -0.73 9.91
C ASP A 131 6.54 -1.07 8.63
N THR A 132 7.86 -0.99 8.67
CA THR A 132 8.65 -1.81 7.76
C THR A 132 8.31 -3.25 8.08
N GLY A 133 7.59 -3.92 7.18
CA GLY A 133 7.46 -5.39 7.20
C GLY A 133 8.87 -5.96 7.38
N GLY A 134 9.09 -6.57 8.55
CA GLY A 134 10.38 -7.14 8.94
C GLY A 134 10.77 -8.34 8.10
#